data_AF-A0A7Y6XJU5-F1
#
_entry.id   AF-A0A7Y6XJU5-F1
#
_cell.length_a   1.000
_cell.length_b   1.000
_cell.length_c   1.000
_cell.angle_alpha   90.00
_cell.angle_beta   90.00
_cell.angle_gamma   90.00
#
_symmetry.space_group_name_H-M   'P 1'
#
loop_
_entity.id
_entity.type
_entity.pdbx_description
1 polymer ?
#
loop_
_entity_poly.entity_id
_entity_poly.type
_entity_poly.pdbx_seq_one_letter_code
_entity_poly.pdbx_strand_id
1 'polypeptide(L)'
;MRLLSLCLAVVSCLAALPAQAQTDTPPLDHARTIRESEMVFVPYMGMNRGPVFYTQYMQVPTDSAASVAGMRRFFVNLYPTAHQNDLYNGFISRNGITDARLLPIPSAGSCQPSAGIADLLRTMPTNYRPTVVGGNYPFVCGLSIYVFPAEEAAVRAYIAANAVITLRVSVPLCATNSPLLNVPAINQRLVTDGVLQTSPNLGVEGNSWNVLFESAKLAQLSPSLFVTSDPQVGWETYIKSFTLNLTAQTATMSPAAASNSAPICTPTPLVITFG
;
A
#
# COMPACT_ATOMS: atom_id res chain seq x y z
N MET A 1 36.33 -1.34 78.60
CA MET A 1 36.72 -2.65 78.04
C MET A 1 35.68 -3.05 77.00
N ARG A 2 36.17 -3.66 75.91
CA ARG A 2 35.51 -4.04 74.65
C ARG A 2 34.14 -4.70 74.82
N LEU A 3 33.23 -4.46 73.87
CA LEU A 3 32.74 -5.50 72.95
C LEU A 3 32.00 -4.87 71.75
N LEU A 4 32.41 -5.34 70.57
CA LEU A 4 31.92 -4.97 69.24
C LEU A 4 30.45 -5.38 69.05
N SER A 5 29.63 -4.49 68.48
CA SER A 5 28.43 -4.89 67.75
C SER A 5 28.70 -4.75 66.25
N LEU A 6 28.92 -5.89 65.59
CA LEU A 6 28.79 -6.01 64.14
C LEU A 6 27.31 -5.87 63.78
N CYS A 7 26.92 -4.74 63.17
CA CYS A 7 25.71 -4.68 62.36
C CYS A 7 26.10 -4.93 60.91
N LEU A 8 25.77 -6.13 60.40
CA LEU A 8 25.78 -6.41 58.97
C LEU A 8 24.74 -5.51 58.29
N ALA A 9 25.20 -4.50 57.56
CA ALA A 9 24.39 -3.82 56.56
C ALA A 9 24.31 -4.72 55.32
N VAL A 10 23.23 -5.48 55.20
CA VAL A 10 22.87 -6.15 53.93
C VAL A 10 22.44 -5.06 52.97
N VAL A 11 23.38 -4.62 52.12
CA VAL A 11 23.08 -3.76 50.97
C VAL A 11 22.36 -4.64 49.94
N SER A 12 21.04 -4.70 50.04
CA SER A 12 20.19 -5.21 48.97
C SER A 12 20.20 -4.19 47.83
N CYS A 13 21.23 -4.26 46.98
CA CYS A 13 21.18 -3.70 45.64
C CYS A 13 20.10 -4.47 44.86
N LEU A 14 18.87 -3.95 44.90
CA LEU A 14 17.88 -4.20 43.86
C LEU A 14 18.48 -3.68 42.55
N ALA A 15 19.15 -4.57 41.82
CA ALA A 15 19.47 -4.38 40.43
C ALA A 15 18.14 -4.26 39.69
N ALA A 16 17.65 -3.03 39.56
CA ALA A 16 16.64 -2.71 38.57
C ALA A 16 17.27 -3.05 37.21
N LEU A 17 16.94 -4.23 36.69
CA LEU A 17 17.18 -4.56 35.30
C LEU A 17 16.65 -3.38 34.48
N PRO A 18 17.46 -2.81 33.58
CA PRO A 18 16.98 -1.72 32.75
C PRO A 18 15.77 -2.27 32.01
N ALA A 19 14.61 -1.65 32.22
CA ALA A 19 13.43 -1.89 31.41
C ALA A 19 13.86 -1.63 29.97
N GLN A 20 14.07 -2.71 29.21
CA GLN A 20 14.19 -2.60 27.77
C GLN A 20 12.85 -2.07 27.31
N ALA A 21 12.80 -0.76 27.02
CA ALA A 21 11.68 -0.17 26.32
C ALA A 21 11.53 -0.97 25.03
N GLN A 22 10.43 -1.73 24.94
CA GLN A 22 10.08 -2.48 23.76
C GLN A 22 9.85 -1.45 22.65
N THR A 23 10.87 -1.24 21.82
CA THR A 23 10.92 -0.27 20.72
C THR A 23 10.09 -0.70 19.50
N ASP A 24 9.40 -1.84 19.59
CA ASP A 24 8.61 -2.36 18.49
C ASP A 24 7.28 -1.63 18.44
N THR A 25 7.09 -0.89 17.34
CA THR A 25 5.79 -0.33 16.99
C THR A 25 4.76 -1.46 17.03
N PRO A 26 3.66 -1.35 17.80
CA PRO A 26 2.72 -2.46 17.92
C PRO A 26 2.14 -2.83 16.54
N PRO A 27 1.71 -4.08 16.33
CA PRO A 27 1.14 -4.51 15.05
C PRO A 27 -0.12 -3.69 14.71
N LEU A 28 -0.37 -3.53 13.41
CA LEU A 28 -1.57 -2.88 12.89
C LEU A 28 -2.80 -3.77 13.09
N ASP A 29 -3.88 -3.15 13.55
CA ASP A 29 -5.19 -3.76 13.73
C ASP A 29 -6.06 -3.49 12.50
N HIS A 30 -5.84 -4.30 11.47
CA HIS A 30 -6.53 -4.18 10.20
C HIS A 30 -8.06 -4.34 10.34
N ALA A 31 -8.56 -5.04 11.36
CA ALA A 31 -10.00 -5.22 11.59
C ALA A 31 -10.70 -3.92 12.00
N ARG A 32 -9.98 -2.98 12.63
CA ARG A 32 -10.49 -1.65 13.01
C ARG A 32 -10.12 -0.56 11.99
N THR A 33 -9.91 -0.93 10.73
CA THR A 33 -9.62 0.04 9.66
C THR A 33 -10.81 0.95 9.40
N ILE A 34 -10.55 2.26 9.36
CA ILE A 34 -11.55 3.28 9.02
C ILE A 34 -11.20 3.86 7.65
N ARG A 35 -12.19 4.00 6.76
CA ARG A 35 -12.03 4.61 5.43
C ARG A 35 -13.03 5.74 5.26
N GLU A 36 -12.54 6.93 4.98
CA GLU A 36 -13.37 8.13 4.81
C GLU A 36 -12.61 9.16 4.00
N SER A 37 -13.28 9.87 3.08
CA SER A 37 -12.78 11.11 2.46
C SER A 37 -11.31 11.06 2.00
N GLU A 38 -10.96 10.08 1.15
CA GLU A 38 -9.61 9.88 0.60
C GLU A 38 -8.54 9.46 1.63
N MET A 39 -8.95 9.08 2.84
CA MET A 39 -8.07 8.65 3.92
C MET A 39 -8.44 7.25 4.40
N VAL A 40 -7.41 6.51 4.81
CA VAL A 40 -7.54 5.20 5.45
C VAL A 40 -6.72 5.22 6.73
N PHE A 41 -7.36 5.00 7.87
CA PHE A 41 -6.69 4.88 9.15
C PHE A 41 -6.67 3.42 9.58
N VAL A 42 -5.50 2.95 10.03
CA VAL A 42 -5.34 1.62 10.62
C VAL A 42 -4.74 1.78 12.01
N PRO A 43 -5.49 1.55 13.09
CA PRO A 43 -4.95 1.70 14.44
C PRO A 43 -3.91 0.60 14.74
N TYR A 44 -3.04 0.86 15.69
CA TYR A 44 -2.26 -0.18 16.35
C TYR A 44 -3.16 -1.00 17.28
N MET A 45 -2.84 -2.28 17.44
CA MET A 45 -3.54 -3.19 18.34
C MET A 45 -3.66 -2.58 19.76
N GLY A 46 -4.89 -2.54 20.29
CA GLY A 46 -5.17 -2.01 21.61
C GLY A 46 -5.12 -0.48 21.76
N MET A 47 -4.88 0.27 20.68
CA MET A 47 -4.81 1.73 20.70
C MET A 47 -5.79 2.35 19.69
N ASN A 48 -6.06 3.65 19.82
CA ASN A 48 -6.65 4.47 18.75
C ASN A 48 -5.60 5.39 18.12
N ARG A 49 -4.36 4.88 18.02
CA ARG A 49 -3.20 5.53 17.43
C ARG A 49 -2.69 4.68 16.27
N GLY A 50 -2.27 5.28 15.16
CA GLY A 50 -1.81 4.53 13.99
C GLY A 50 -1.52 5.41 12.78
N PRO A 51 -0.99 4.84 11.68
CA PRO A 51 -0.78 5.57 10.43
C PRO A 51 -2.11 5.95 9.74
N VAL A 52 -2.10 7.10 9.09
CA VAL A 52 -3.09 7.50 8.09
C VAL A 52 -2.48 7.37 6.70
N PHE A 53 -3.12 6.58 5.85
CA PHE A 53 -2.83 6.48 4.43
C PHE A 53 -3.75 7.43 3.66
N TYR A 54 -3.26 8.00 2.58
CA TYR A 54 -4.04 8.86 1.70
C TYR A 54 -4.20 8.16 0.35
N THR A 55 -5.38 8.27 -0.26
CA THR A 55 -5.68 7.61 -1.53
C THR A 55 -5.60 8.56 -2.72
N GLN A 56 -5.54 9.86 -2.46
CA GLN A 56 -5.47 10.92 -3.47
C GLN A 56 -4.33 11.88 -3.14
N TYR A 57 -3.64 12.31 -4.19
CA TYR A 57 -2.46 13.16 -4.10
C TYR A 57 -2.48 14.21 -5.21
N MET A 58 -1.78 15.31 -4.95
CA MET A 58 -1.49 16.36 -5.92
C MET A 58 0.00 16.70 -5.89
N GLN A 59 0.54 17.11 -7.02
CA GLN A 59 1.90 17.62 -7.06
C GLN A 59 1.93 19.11 -6.71
N VAL A 60 2.87 19.49 -5.85
CA VAL A 60 3.06 20.86 -5.37
C VAL A 60 4.50 21.26 -5.67
N PRO A 61 4.74 22.07 -6.72
CA PRO A 61 6.05 22.62 -6.98
C PRO A 61 6.44 23.61 -5.86
N THR A 62 7.72 23.63 -5.52
CA THR A 62 8.29 24.64 -4.62
C THR A 62 8.54 25.93 -5.39
N ASP A 63 8.18 27.06 -4.77
CA ASP A 63 8.38 28.38 -5.36
C ASP A 63 9.87 28.76 -5.37
N SER A 64 10.59 28.40 -4.31
CA SER A 64 12.02 28.70 -4.16
C SER A 64 12.89 27.77 -4.98
N ALA A 65 13.80 28.33 -5.79
CA ALA A 65 14.91 27.59 -6.37
C ALA A 65 16.24 27.92 -5.69
N ALA A 66 16.97 26.87 -5.31
CA ALA A 66 18.37 27.00 -4.93
C ALA A 66 19.23 27.01 -6.20
N SER A 67 20.29 27.82 -6.20
CA SER A 67 21.29 27.78 -7.26
C SER A 67 22.37 26.74 -6.92
N VAL A 68 22.60 25.78 -7.80
CA VAL A 68 23.57 24.69 -7.63
C VAL A 68 24.42 24.61 -8.91
N ALA A 69 25.71 24.92 -8.80
CA ALA A 69 26.65 24.87 -9.93
C ALA A 69 26.16 25.63 -11.19
N GLY A 70 25.54 26.81 -11.00
CA GLY A 70 25.00 27.63 -12.10
C GLY A 70 23.64 27.20 -12.64
N MET A 71 23.08 26.09 -12.15
CA MET A 71 21.72 25.63 -12.43
C MET A 71 20.75 26.03 -11.32
N ARG A 72 19.46 26.01 -11.64
CA ARG A 72 18.36 26.20 -10.69
C ARG A 72 17.83 24.83 -10.32
N ARG A 73 17.67 24.58 -9.02
CA ARG A 73 17.11 23.35 -8.47
C ARG A 73 15.74 23.63 -7.87
N PHE A 74 14.72 22.90 -8.31
CA PHE A 74 13.38 22.90 -7.72
C PHE A 74 13.04 21.53 -7.17
N PHE A 75 12.10 21.53 -6.23
CA PHE A 75 11.42 20.34 -5.79
C PHE A 75 9.96 20.39 -6.23
N VAL A 76 9.47 19.26 -6.69
CA VAL A 76 8.03 19.01 -6.82
C VAL A 76 7.69 17.96 -5.77
N ASN A 77 6.78 18.26 -4.85
CA ASN A 77 6.40 17.32 -3.79
C ASN A 77 5.06 16.70 -4.09
N LEU A 78 4.85 15.45 -3.68
CA LEU A 78 3.56 14.80 -3.77
C LEU A 78 2.83 14.90 -2.42
N TYR A 79 1.76 15.68 -2.39
CA TYR A 79 1.03 16.08 -1.19
C TYR A 79 -0.39 15.49 -1.18
N PRO A 80 -0.91 14.99 -0.05
CA PRO A 80 -2.27 14.49 0.01
C PRO A 80 -3.31 15.61 -0.16
N THR A 81 -4.28 15.40 -1.05
CA THR A 81 -5.39 16.35 -1.30
C THR A 81 -6.27 16.55 -0.07
N ALA A 82 -6.40 15.55 0.79
CA ALA A 82 -7.18 15.63 2.03
C ALA A 82 -6.70 16.72 2.99
N HIS A 83 -5.41 17.07 2.98
CA HIS A 83 -4.89 18.21 3.75
C HIS A 83 -5.21 19.54 3.07
N GLN A 84 -5.09 19.61 1.74
CA GLN A 84 -5.39 20.81 0.97
C GLN A 84 -6.89 21.20 1.05
N ASN A 85 -7.76 20.20 1.14
CA ASN A 85 -9.21 20.35 1.18
C ASN A 85 -9.78 20.41 2.61
N ASP A 86 -8.93 20.59 3.63
CA ASP A 86 -9.31 20.64 5.05
C ASP A 86 -10.09 19.41 5.58
N LEU A 87 -9.99 18.27 4.89
CA LEU A 87 -10.69 17.03 5.26
C LEU A 87 -10.02 16.32 6.44
N TYR A 88 -8.70 16.42 6.54
CA TYR A 88 -7.88 15.71 7.53
C TYR A 88 -8.32 15.96 8.98
N ASN A 89 -8.42 17.23 9.40
CA ASN A 89 -8.76 17.55 10.79
C ASN A 89 -10.16 17.05 11.19
N GLY A 90 -11.12 17.11 10.25
CA GLY A 90 -12.46 16.57 10.43
C GLY A 90 -12.44 15.05 10.60
N PHE A 91 -11.69 14.34 9.76
CA PHE A 91 -11.53 12.88 9.86
C PHE A 91 -10.91 12.46 11.20
N ILE A 92 -9.84 13.13 11.61
CA ILE A 92 -9.15 12.86 12.88
C ILE A 92 -10.08 13.06 14.08
N SER A 93 -10.76 14.22 14.14
CA SER A 93 -11.61 14.58 15.27
C SER A 93 -12.86 13.72 15.37
N ARG A 94 -13.57 13.46 14.26
CA ARG A 94 -14.80 12.63 14.24
C ARG A 94 -14.55 11.20 14.71
N ASN A 95 -13.40 10.64 14.36
CA ASN A 95 -13.04 9.26 14.67
C ASN A 95 -12.13 9.14 15.91
N GLY A 96 -11.85 10.25 16.60
CA GLY A 96 -10.99 10.28 17.80
C GLY A 96 -9.55 9.78 17.56
N ILE A 97 -9.05 9.90 16.32
CA ILE A 97 -7.79 9.29 15.88
C ILE A 97 -6.60 10.02 16.49
N THR A 98 -5.59 9.27 16.92
CA THR A 98 -4.25 9.80 17.17
C THR A 98 -3.34 9.41 16.00
N ASP A 99 -3.11 10.32 15.05
CA ASP A 99 -2.24 10.03 13.91
C ASP A 99 -0.78 9.83 14.38
N ALA A 100 -0.18 8.72 13.98
CA ALA A 100 1.23 8.44 14.23
C ALA A 100 2.17 9.38 13.44
N ARG A 101 1.65 10.12 12.45
CA ARG A 101 2.37 11.05 11.56
C ARG A 101 3.56 10.39 10.88
N LEU A 102 3.37 9.14 10.48
CA LEU A 102 4.35 8.34 9.77
C LEU A 102 4.12 8.47 8.26
N LEU A 103 5.15 8.13 7.49
CA LEU A 103 5.04 7.89 6.06
C LEU A 103 4.95 6.39 5.84
N PRO A 104 3.74 5.81 5.85
CA PRO A 104 3.59 4.36 5.76
C PRO A 104 3.90 3.81 4.35
N ILE A 105 4.05 4.70 3.36
CA ILE A 105 4.44 4.37 2.00
C ILE A 105 5.93 4.69 1.85
N PRO A 106 6.78 3.70 1.55
CA PRO A 106 8.19 3.97 1.30
C PRO A 106 8.34 4.75 0.00
N SER A 107 9.06 5.86 0.02
CA SER A 107 9.28 6.69 -1.18
C SER A 107 10.11 5.96 -2.24
N ALA A 108 11.10 5.18 -1.81
CA ALA A 108 11.94 4.38 -2.70
C ALA A 108 11.12 3.24 -3.33
N GLY A 109 11.19 3.12 -4.66
CA GLY A 109 10.43 2.12 -5.41
C GLY A 109 9.00 2.56 -5.73
N SER A 110 8.28 3.18 -4.79
CA SER A 110 6.88 3.61 -4.99
C SER A 110 6.75 4.87 -5.85
N CYS A 111 7.67 5.84 -5.69
CA CYS A 111 7.70 7.06 -6.50
C CYS A 111 8.75 6.98 -7.60
N GLN A 112 8.42 7.45 -8.80
CA GLN A 112 9.34 7.55 -9.94
C GLN A 112 9.11 8.86 -10.71
N PRO A 113 10.13 9.42 -11.38
CA PRO A 113 9.92 10.48 -12.36
C PRO A 113 8.99 9.96 -13.47
N SER A 114 8.08 10.79 -13.96
CA SER A 114 7.29 10.42 -15.14
C SER A 114 8.18 10.32 -16.38
N ALA A 115 7.76 9.54 -17.38
CA ALA A 115 8.52 9.42 -18.62
C ALA A 115 8.72 10.78 -19.29
N GLY A 116 7.68 11.64 -19.27
CA GLY A 116 7.73 12.96 -19.89
C GLY A 116 8.78 13.91 -19.28
N ILE A 117 8.89 13.97 -17.95
CA ILE A 117 9.93 14.81 -17.32
C ILE A 117 11.33 14.20 -17.48
N ALA A 118 11.43 12.86 -17.48
CA ALA A 118 12.68 12.16 -17.73
C ALA A 118 13.21 12.42 -19.16
N ASP A 119 12.31 12.43 -20.14
CA ASP A 119 12.64 12.72 -21.54
C ASP A 119 13.00 14.19 -21.76
N LEU A 120 12.22 15.12 -21.16
CA LEU A 120 12.49 16.56 -21.24
C LEU A 120 13.90 16.90 -20.74
N LEU A 121 14.37 16.21 -19.69
CA LEU A 121 15.65 16.47 -19.04
C LEU A 121 16.71 15.40 -19.31
N ARG A 122 16.52 14.60 -20.36
CA ARG A 122 17.40 13.46 -20.70
C ARG A 122 18.84 13.87 -21.01
N THR A 123 19.02 15.08 -21.55
CA THR A 123 20.32 15.67 -21.91
C THR A 123 21.12 16.12 -20.69
N MET A 124 20.49 16.24 -19.52
CA MET A 124 21.19 16.57 -18.28
C MET A 124 22.19 15.46 -17.90
N PRO A 125 23.37 15.83 -17.36
CA PRO A 125 24.30 14.84 -16.81
C PRO A 125 23.63 14.02 -15.72
N THR A 126 24.04 12.76 -15.53
CA THR A 126 23.40 11.79 -14.62
C THR A 126 23.10 12.36 -13.22
N ASN A 127 24.03 13.11 -12.64
CA ASN A 127 23.89 13.70 -11.30
C ASN A 127 22.87 14.85 -11.20
N TYR A 128 22.42 15.37 -12.34
CA TYR A 128 21.45 16.47 -12.46
C TYR A 128 20.13 16.04 -13.11
N ARG A 129 19.98 14.74 -13.41
CA ARG A 129 18.70 14.19 -13.86
C ARG A 129 17.66 14.25 -12.74
N PRO A 130 16.36 14.21 -13.09
CA PRO A 130 15.29 14.13 -12.10
C PRO A 130 15.52 12.96 -11.14
N THR A 131 15.55 13.26 -9.84
CA THR A 131 15.83 12.27 -8.79
C THR A 131 14.76 12.31 -7.73
N VAL A 132 14.25 11.13 -7.38
CA VAL A 132 13.26 10.99 -6.30
C VAL A 132 13.94 11.32 -4.98
N VAL A 133 13.30 12.16 -4.20
CA VAL A 133 13.69 12.46 -2.81
C VAL A 133 12.66 11.89 -1.85
N GLY A 134 13.14 11.52 -0.66
CA GLY A 134 12.29 11.00 0.40
C GLY A 134 11.18 11.97 0.77
N GLY A 135 10.05 11.42 1.22
CA GLY A 135 8.97 12.21 1.77
C GLY A 135 9.31 12.80 3.13
N ASN A 136 8.52 13.79 3.54
CA ASN A 136 8.42 14.25 4.92
C ASN A 136 6.94 14.48 5.21
N TYR A 137 6.41 13.90 6.28
CA TYR A 137 4.98 13.94 6.56
C TYR A 137 4.43 15.38 6.46
N PRO A 138 3.33 15.61 5.71
CA PRO A 138 2.49 14.62 5.03
C PRO A 138 2.87 14.33 3.56
N PHE A 139 3.96 14.93 3.04
CA PHE A 139 4.46 14.65 1.69
C PHE A 139 5.01 13.22 1.59
N VAL A 140 4.50 12.43 0.65
CA VAL A 140 4.92 11.02 0.50
C VAL A 140 6.29 10.88 -0.16
N CYS A 141 6.59 11.75 -1.13
CA CYS A 141 7.87 11.83 -1.82
C CYS A 141 7.98 13.17 -2.54
N GLY A 142 9.15 13.45 -3.10
CA GLY A 142 9.33 14.55 -4.03
C GLY A 142 10.24 14.19 -5.18
N LEU A 143 10.36 15.10 -6.14
CA LEU A 143 11.25 15.02 -7.28
C LEU A 143 12.14 16.26 -7.28
N SER A 144 13.44 16.04 -7.21
CA SER A 144 14.45 17.07 -7.38
C SER A 144 14.73 17.25 -8.87
N ILE A 145 14.52 18.46 -9.38
CA ILE A 145 14.67 18.82 -10.78
C ILE A 145 15.74 19.92 -10.89
N TYR A 146 16.71 19.73 -11.76
CA TYR A 146 17.73 20.73 -12.10
C TYR A 146 17.48 21.25 -13.51
N VAL A 147 17.61 22.56 -13.70
CA VAL A 147 17.46 23.21 -15.01
C VAL A 147 18.48 24.32 -15.18
N PHE A 148 18.78 24.67 -16.43
CA PHE A 148 19.47 25.92 -16.70
C PHE A 148 18.52 27.11 -16.53
N PRO A 149 19.01 28.29 -16.08
CA PRO A 149 18.18 29.48 -15.91
C PRO A 149 17.35 29.85 -17.16
N ALA A 150 17.90 29.63 -18.35
CA ALA A 150 17.22 29.91 -19.62
C ALA A 150 16.00 28.99 -19.89
N GLU A 151 15.96 27.81 -19.25
CA GLU A 151 14.92 26.79 -19.44
C GLU A 151 13.89 26.78 -18.30
N GLU A 152 14.11 27.55 -17.23
CA GLU A 152 13.30 27.53 -16.02
C GLU A 152 11.81 27.77 -16.29
N ALA A 153 11.48 28.79 -17.09
CA ALA A 153 10.08 29.10 -17.39
C ALA A 153 9.37 27.97 -18.14
N ALA A 154 10.04 27.35 -19.13
CA ALA A 154 9.49 26.26 -19.91
C ALA A 154 9.29 25.00 -19.07
N VAL A 155 10.27 24.65 -18.22
CA VAL A 155 10.17 23.49 -17.34
C VAL A 155 9.10 23.69 -16.26
N ARG A 156 8.98 24.91 -15.69
CA ARG A 156 7.90 25.22 -14.74
C ARG A 156 6.53 25.15 -15.39
N ALA A 157 6.37 25.64 -16.61
CA ALA A 157 5.13 25.50 -17.37
C ALA A 157 4.79 24.02 -17.64
N TYR A 158 5.79 23.21 -17.96
CA TYR A 158 5.61 21.76 -18.13
C TYR A 158 5.14 21.08 -16.84
N ILE A 159 5.76 21.40 -15.70
CA ILE A 159 5.37 20.89 -14.38
C ILE A 159 3.94 21.33 -14.04
N ALA A 160 3.54 22.56 -14.35
CA ALA A 160 2.18 23.02 -14.08
C ALA A 160 1.13 22.28 -14.92
N ALA A 161 1.48 21.83 -16.12
CA ALA A 161 0.56 21.19 -17.06
C ALA A 161 0.55 19.64 -17.00
N ASN A 162 1.57 19.01 -16.42
CA ASN A 162 1.76 17.56 -16.50
C ASN A 162 2.15 16.95 -15.15
N ALA A 163 1.72 15.71 -14.92
CA ALA A 163 2.23 14.92 -13.81
C ALA A 163 3.73 14.59 -14.04
N VAL A 164 4.60 15.07 -13.14
CA VAL A 164 6.04 14.83 -13.22
C VAL A 164 6.52 13.75 -12.26
N ILE A 165 5.66 13.35 -11.32
CA ILE A 165 5.87 12.21 -10.41
C ILE A 165 4.82 11.18 -10.73
N THR A 166 5.23 9.91 -10.76
CA THR A 166 4.32 8.78 -10.71
C THR A 166 4.44 8.11 -9.34
N LEU A 167 3.32 7.74 -8.74
CA LEU A 167 3.23 6.94 -7.51
C LEU A 167 2.46 5.68 -7.84
N ARG A 168 3.00 4.52 -7.47
CA ARG A 168 2.28 3.25 -7.49
C ARG A 168 2.67 2.44 -6.27
N VAL A 169 1.71 2.20 -5.39
CA VAL A 169 1.91 1.35 -4.21
C VAL A 169 0.66 0.54 -3.91
N SER A 170 0.86 -0.69 -3.45
CA SER A 170 -0.18 -1.53 -2.87
C SER A 170 0.14 -1.72 -1.39
N VAL A 171 -0.75 -1.27 -0.52
CA VAL A 171 -0.66 -1.49 0.92
C VAL A 171 -1.48 -2.73 1.25
N PRO A 172 -0.85 -3.83 1.70
CA PRO A 172 -1.59 -4.99 2.16
C PRO A 172 -2.31 -4.61 3.44
N LEU A 173 -3.65 -4.58 3.39
CA LEU A 173 -4.49 -4.38 4.57
C LEU A 173 -5.19 -5.68 5.00
N CYS A 174 -4.63 -6.82 4.55
CA CYS A 174 -5.16 -8.14 4.82
C CYS A 174 -4.96 -8.49 6.30
N ALA A 175 -6.03 -8.50 7.10
CA ALA A 175 -5.95 -8.96 8.47
C ALA A 175 -5.56 -10.44 8.53
N THR A 176 -4.82 -10.88 9.55
CA THR A 176 -4.42 -12.29 9.74
C THR A 176 -5.61 -13.23 9.93
N ASN A 177 -6.76 -12.71 10.39
CA ASN A 177 -8.03 -13.41 10.52
C ASN A 177 -8.98 -13.18 9.32
N SER A 178 -8.47 -12.70 8.19
CA SER A 178 -9.28 -12.52 6.97
C SER A 178 -9.95 -13.85 6.58
N PRO A 179 -11.22 -13.82 6.13
CA PRO A 179 -11.89 -15.01 5.62
C PRO A 179 -11.06 -15.68 4.51
N LEU A 180 -11.06 -17.01 4.50
CA LEU A 180 -10.37 -17.79 3.48
C LEU A 180 -11.37 -18.31 2.46
N LEU A 181 -11.16 -17.97 1.20
CA LEU A 181 -11.87 -18.55 0.06
C LEU A 181 -11.33 -19.96 -0.20
N ASN A 182 -12.23 -20.95 -0.18
CA ASN A 182 -11.86 -22.33 -0.48
C ASN A 182 -11.79 -22.58 -1.99
N VAL A 183 -10.70 -22.09 -2.60
CA VAL A 183 -10.42 -22.25 -4.04
C VAL A 183 -10.46 -23.72 -4.49
N PRO A 184 -9.91 -24.71 -3.74
CA PRO A 184 -10.01 -26.12 -4.12
C PRO A 184 -11.46 -26.61 -4.26
N ALA A 185 -12.36 -26.23 -3.33
CA ALA A 185 -13.76 -26.64 -3.40
C ALA A 185 -14.49 -26.03 -4.61
N ILE A 186 -14.20 -24.77 -4.94
CA ILE A 186 -14.75 -24.11 -6.13
C ILE A 186 -14.24 -24.81 -7.40
N ASN A 187 -12.92 -25.06 -7.48
CA ASN A 187 -12.32 -25.76 -8.61
C ASN A 187 -12.92 -27.15 -8.80
N GLN A 188 -13.06 -27.93 -7.72
CA GLN A 188 -13.66 -29.25 -7.76
C GLN A 188 -15.10 -29.21 -8.30
N ARG A 189 -15.88 -28.20 -7.89
CA ARG A 189 -17.24 -28.02 -8.41
C ARG A 189 -17.23 -27.71 -9.92
N LEU A 190 -16.41 -26.77 -10.35
CA LEU A 190 -16.32 -26.40 -11.78
C LEU A 190 -15.70 -27.50 -12.66
N VAL A 191 -14.83 -28.35 -12.11
CA VAL A 191 -14.36 -29.58 -12.79
C VAL A 191 -15.49 -30.59 -12.93
N THR A 192 -16.29 -30.78 -11.88
CA THR A 192 -17.46 -31.66 -11.92
C THR A 192 -18.50 -31.19 -12.94
N ASP A 193 -18.69 -29.87 -13.04
CA ASP A 193 -19.60 -29.23 -14.00
C ASP A 193 -19.02 -29.18 -15.44
N GLY A 194 -17.80 -29.70 -15.66
CA GLY A 194 -17.15 -29.76 -16.98
C GLY A 194 -16.59 -28.43 -17.49
N VAL A 195 -16.56 -27.41 -16.64
CA VAL A 195 -16.07 -26.05 -16.96
C VAL A 195 -14.54 -26.00 -16.91
N LEU A 196 -13.94 -26.72 -15.95
CA LEU A 196 -12.50 -26.81 -15.74
C LEU A 196 -11.99 -28.24 -15.97
N GLN A 197 -10.71 -28.35 -16.29
CA GLN A 197 -9.96 -29.59 -16.38
C GLN A 197 -8.69 -29.48 -15.53
N THR A 198 -8.34 -30.56 -14.83
CA THR A 198 -7.09 -30.63 -14.07
C THR A 198 -5.93 -30.93 -15.01
N SER A 199 -4.88 -30.12 -14.96
CA SER A 199 -3.65 -30.31 -15.73
C SER A 199 -2.49 -30.56 -14.77
N PRO A 200 -1.77 -31.70 -14.88
CA PRO A 200 -0.71 -32.10 -13.94
C PRO A 200 0.38 -31.06 -13.69
N ASN A 201 0.62 -30.14 -14.64
CA ASN A 201 1.68 -29.13 -14.56
C ASN A 201 1.15 -27.68 -14.55
N LEU A 202 -0.09 -27.46 -15.00
CA LEU A 202 -0.68 -26.13 -15.12
C LEU A 202 -1.71 -25.82 -14.04
N GLY A 203 -2.07 -26.78 -13.18
CA GLY A 203 -3.08 -26.64 -12.14
C GLY A 203 -4.46 -26.97 -12.69
N VAL A 204 -5.29 -25.95 -12.92
CA VAL A 204 -6.58 -26.11 -13.62
C VAL A 204 -6.67 -25.18 -14.82
N GLU A 205 -7.34 -25.64 -15.87
CA GLU A 205 -7.56 -24.88 -17.09
C GLU A 205 -8.98 -25.02 -17.63
N GLY A 206 -9.40 -24.08 -18.45
CA GLY A 206 -10.72 -24.11 -19.10
C GLY A 206 -10.89 -23.00 -20.12
N ASN A 207 -12.07 -22.95 -20.74
CA ASN A 207 -12.40 -21.83 -21.62
C ASN A 207 -12.67 -20.56 -20.79
N SER A 208 -12.04 -19.44 -21.13
CA SER A 208 -12.13 -18.21 -20.33
C SER A 208 -13.55 -17.67 -20.17
N TRP A 209 -14.41 -17.80 -21.19
CA TRP A 209 -15.80 -17.32 -21.11
C TRP A 209 -16.65 -18.24 -20.23
N ASN A 210 -16.48 -19.56 -20.38
CA ASN A 210 -17.18 -20.53 -19.53
C ASN A 210 -16.75 -20.40 -18.06
N VAL A 211 -15.45 -20.22 -17.80
CA VAL A 211 -14.94 -20.00 -16.45
C VAL A 211 -15.53 -18.74 -15.85
N LEU A 212 -15.50 -17.60 -16.56
CA LEU A 212 -16.10 -16.36 -16.07
C LEU A 212 -17.60 -16.50 -15.79
N PHE A 213 -18.36 -17.05 -16.74
CA PHE A 213 -19.80 -17.15 -16.65
C PHE A 213 -20.26 -18.17 -15.60
N GLU A 214 -19.77 -19.41 -15.66
CA GLU A 214 -20.22 -20.47 -14.75
C GLU A 214 -19.70 -20.27 -13.33
N SER A 215 -18.52 -19.67 -13.13
CA SER A 215 -18.08 -19.31 -11.77
C SER A 215 -18.92 -18.18 -11.17
N ALA A 216 -19.33 -17.18 -11.96
CA ALA A 216 -20.19 -16.10 -11.49
C ALA A 216 -21.58 -16.62 -11.11
N LYS A 217 -22.14 -17.48 -11.96
CA LYS A 217 -23.39 -18.20 -11.67
C LYS A 217 -23.27 -19.08 -10.43
N LEU A 218 -22.16 -19.81 -10.27
CA LEU A 218 -21.91 -20.63 -9.08
C LEU A 218 -21.83 -19.78 -7.81
N ALA A 219 -21.21 -18.59 -7.87
CA ALA A 219 -21.16 -17.67 -6.75
C ALA A 219 -22.56 -17.17 -6.32
N GLN A 220 -23.47 -16.98 -7.27
CA GLN A 220 -24.87 -16.61 -6.99
C GLN A 220 -25.68 -17.80 -6.42
N LEU A 221 -25.49 -19.00 -6.96
CA LEU A 221 -26.26 -20.19 -6.58
C LEU A 221 -25.73 -20.89 -5.32
N SER A 222 -24.46 -20.68 -4.99
CA SER A 222 -23.77 -21.32 -3.86
C SER A 222 -22.85 -20.32 -3.15
N PRO A 223 -23.40 -19.22 -2.58
CA PRO A 223 -22.62 -18.13 -2.00
C PRO A 223 -21.72 -18.59 -0.85
N SER A 224 -22.08 -19.66 -0.13
CA SER A 224 -21.23 -20.24 0.93
C SER A 224 -19.87 -20.73 0.43
N LEU A 225 -19.72 -21.05 -0.87
CA LEU A 225 -18.42 -21.37 -1.47
C LEU A 225 -17.55 -20.12 -1.70
N PHE A 226 -18.17 -18.95 -1.88
CA PHE A 226 -17.53 -17.67 -2.23
C PHE A 226 -17.60 -16.62 -1.12
N VAL A 227 -17.78 -17.06 0.13
CA VAL A 227 -18.03 -16.23 1.32
C VAL A 227 -19.49 -15.82 1.50
N THR A 228 -19.98 -16.05 2.71
CA THR A 228 -21.40 -16.01 3.09
C THR A 228 -22.01 -14.62 3.16
N SER A 229 -21.21 -13.56 3.30
CA SER A 229 -21.69 -12.17 3.44
C SER A 229 -21.66 -11.37 2.14
N ASP A 230 -20.71 -11.66 1.25
CA ASP A 230 -20.59 -11.00 -0.06
C ASP A 230 -19.96 -11.97 -1.09
N PRO A 231 -20.79 -12.69 -1.86
CA PRO A 231 -20.31 -13.64 -2.85
C PRO A 231 -19.62 -12.97 -4.05
N GLN A 232 -19.84 -11.68 -4.30
CA GLN A 232 -19.17 -10.95 -5.38
C GLN A 232 -17.68 -10.80 -5.09
N VAL A 233 -17.33 -10.39 -3.86
CA VAL A 233 -15.93 -10.24 -3.44
C VAL A 233 -15.18 -11.56 -3.52
N GLY A 234 -15.80 -12.67 -3.11
CA GLY A 234 -15.19 -13.99 -3.26
C GLY A 234 -15.03 -14.41 -4.71
N TRP A 235 -16.01 -14.11 -5.56
CA TRP A 235 -15.90 -14.39 -7.01
C TRP A 235 -14.77 -13.60 -7.67
N GLU A 236 -14.66 -12.30 -7.38
CA GLU A 236 -13.56 -11.48 -7.91
C GLU A 236 -12.20 -11.98 -7.43
N THR A 237 -12.10 -12.40 -6.16
CA THR A 237 -10.89 -13.01 -5.60
C THR A 237 -10.54 -14.31 -6.32
N TYR A 238 -11.55 -15.15 -6.58
CA TYR A 238 -11.39 -16.40 -7.32
C TYR A 238 -10.92 -16.17 -8.76
N ILE A 239 -11.51 -15.23 -9.49
CA ILE A 239 -11.13 -14.94 -10.88
C ILE A 239 -9.73 -14.35 -10.98
N LYS A 240 -9.29 -13.55 -10.00
CA LYS A 240 -7.91 -13.01 -9.95
C LYS A 240 -6.82 -14.09 -9.83
N SER A 241 -7.18 -15.31 -9.40
CA SER A 241 -6.25 -16.45 -9.41
C SER A 241 -6.01 -17.05 -10.81
N PHE A 242 -6.79 -16.66 -11.82
CA PHE A 242 -6.59 -17.09 -13.20
C PHE A 242 -5.76 -16.11 -14.01
N THR A 243 -4.92 -16.66 -14.88
CA THR A 243 -4.43 -15.97 -16.08
C THR A 243 -5.47 -16.14 -17.18
N LEU A 244 -6.11 -15.04 -17.58
CA LEU A 244 -7.13 -15.04 -18.63
C LEU A 244 -6.53 -14.55 -19.96
N ASN A 245 -6.68 -15.35 -21.00
CA ASN A 245 -6.43 -14.94 -22.37
C ASN A 245 -7.75 -15.00 -23.14
N LEU A 246 -8.43 -13.85 -23.23
CA LEU A 246 -9.74 -13.76 -23.89
C LEU A 246 -9.67 -13.98 -25.40
N THR A 247 -8.52 -13.72 -26.02
CA THR A 247 -8.30 -13.92 -27.47
C THR A 247 -8.13 -15.40 -27.80
N ALA A 248 -7.28 -16.12 -27.05
CA ALA A 248 -7.13 -17.57 -27.16
C ALA A 248 -8.27 -18.34 -26.46
N GLN A 249 -9.14 -17.61 -25.75
CA GLN A 249 -10.22 -18.11 -24.92
C GLN A 249 -9.77 -19.10 -23.85
N THR A 250 -8.58 -18.93 -23.29
CA THR A 250 -8.05 -19.81 -22.25
C THR A 250 -8.02 -19.13 -20.89
N ALA A 251 -8.33 -19.90 -19.85
CA ALA A 251 -8.14 -19.52 -18.47
C ALA A 251 -7.28 -20.59 -17.79
N THR A 252 -6.19 -20.19 -17.15
CA THR A 252 -5.29 -21.10 -16.44
C THR A 252 -5.05 -20.62 -15.02
N MET A 253 -5.08 -21.52 -14.05
CA MET A 253 -4.76 -21.24 -12.64
C MET A 253 -3.65 -22.19 -12.20
N SER A 254 -2.52 -21.62 -11.75
CA SER A 254 -1.33 -22.38 -11.37
C SER A 254 -1.62 -23.43 -10.27
N PRO A 255 -0.81 -24.51 -10.17
CA PRO A 255 -1.01 -25.52 -9.12
C PRO A 255 -1.05 -24.93 -7.71
N ALA A 256 -0.19 -23.95 -7.42
CA ALA A 256 -0.14 -23.29 -6.12
C ALA A 256 -1.43 -22.54 -5.81
N ALA A 257 -2.02 -21.83 -6.78
CA ALA A 257 -3.30 -21.15 -6.58
C ALA A 257 -4.46 -22.16 -6.51
N ALA A 258 -4.42 -23.22 -7.32
CA ALA A 258 -5.48 -24.21 -7.41
C ALA A 258 -5.64 -25.10 -6.17
N SER A 259 -4.55 -25.31 -5.42
CA SER A 259 -4.51 -26.18 -4.24
C SER A 259 -4.61 -25.44 -2.90
N ASN A 260 -4.50 -24.11 -2.87
CA ASN A 260 -4.49 -23.33 -1.63
C ASN A 260 -5.73 -22.47 -1.49
N SER A 261 -6.13 -22.17 -0.26
CA SER A 261 -7.14 -21.15 -0.01
C SER A 261 -6.60 -19.75 -0.33
N ALA A 262 -7.45 -18.86 -0.82
CA ALA A 262 -7.09 -17.47 -1.08
C ALA A 262 -7.67 -16.57 0.02
N PRO A 263 -6.87 -15.67 0.63
CA PRO A 263 -7.41 -14.74 1.61
C PRO A 263 -8.31 -13.71 0.93
N ILE A 264 -9.53 -13.54 1.46
CA ILE A 264 -10.38 -12.39 1.15
C ILE A 264 -9.98 -11.28 2.09
N CYS A 265 -8.99 -10.52 1.63
CA CYS A 265 -8.42 -9.45 2.43
C CYS A 265 -9.50 -8.48 2.85
N THR A 266 -9.78 -8.50 4.16
CA THR A 266 -10.73 -7.60 4.79
C THR A 266 -9.95 -6.81 5.84
N PRO A 267 -9.78 -5.50 5.65
CA PRO A 267 -10.21 -4.71 4.48
C PRO A 267 -9.38 -4.97 3.21
N THR A 268 -9.97 -4.64 2.06
CA THR A 268 -9.35 -4.75 0.73
C THR A 268 -7.98 -4.04 0.71
N PRO A 269 -6.95 -4.57 0.02
CA PRO A 269 -5.68 -3.87 -0.12
C PRO A 269 -5.89 -2.47 -0.68
N LEU A 270 -5.13 -1.50 -0.17
CA LEU A 270 -5.21 -0.14 -0.66
C LEU A 270 -4.23 0.03 -1.82
N VAL A 271 -4.76 0.22 -3.03
CA VAL A 271 -3.96 0.57 -4.22
C VAL A 271 -3.98 2.08 -4.38
N ILE A 272 -2.80 2.68 -4.38
CA ILE A 272 -2.62 4.13 -4.49
C ILE A 272 -1.84 4.40 -5.77
N THR A 273 -2.42 5.24 -6.62
CA THR A 273 -1.83 5.66 -7.88
C THR A 273 -1.90 7.16 -8.06
N PHE A 274 -0.84 7.75 -8.58
CA PHE A 274 -0.82 9.13 -9.07
C PHE A 274 0.07 9.21 -10.31
N GLY A 275 -0.28 10.11 -11.25
CA GLY A 275 0.48 10.39 -12.47
C GLY A 275 0.27 9.40 -13.60
#